data_AF-A0A2T9Y8I2-F1
#
_entry.id   AF-A0A2T9Y8I2-F1
#
_cell.length_a   1.000
_cell.length_b   1.000
_cell.length_c   1.000
_cell.angle_alpha   90.00
_cell.angle_beta   90.00
_cell.angle_gamma   90.00
#
_symmetry.space_group_name_H-M   'P 1'
#
loop_
_entity.id
_entity.type
_entity.pdbx_description
1 polymer ?
#
loop_
_entity_poly.entity_id
_entity_poly.type
_entity_poly.pdbx_seq_one_letter_code
_entity_poly.pdbx_strand_id
1 'polypeptide(L)'
;MKLAAEAVDLTAEKKRLEAYALYKPLFYFDKFKEFNENSVVSNEQASWRVLAEMSVSTFNVENFINVMKLWTEEPDKVYPPIEKSVLIETSTINNESYFIKRKLIPKRKEKDSELAELVTFHTDAKGCRVEFSPICDEISSIPYYYPKVNKFKYIFEQKIQTSSTESSTKGGKLILAVSEPFFDSSVENTKKHVGFTKRATYDSIVDKEQYNEIYKKLKTKYSKKLVENWTEKTDPLKHVYEDIAIASWLISMWSLENTCNENIDQVDKEKPKMKFLDLGCGNGLLVYILNNEGYTGYGVDQSPREFWKTLGKNTDLRCETIQPFELEADADWIIGNHADELVPWIPLVSARSGFKKFAVIPCCFHDLAGRVINPKVRKGESKYGSYCNFVGGIMEECGYVVERDFLRIPSTRNIVLVGRRESFDKGDNALLFTSFKSDCFALYDTY
;
A
#
# COMPACT_ATOMS: atom_id res chain seq x y z
N MET A 1 13.91 -15.99 -27.04
CA MET A 1 13.15 -17.10 -26.44
C MET A 1 12.22 -16.49 -25.39
N LYS A 2 10.92 -16.39 -25.67
CA LYS A 2 9.91 -15.83 -24.74
C LYS A 2 9.82 -16.76 -23.53
N LEU A 3 9.98 -16.24 -22.32
CA LEU A 3 9.55 -16.95 -21.11
C LEU A 3 8.03 -17.08 -21.22
N ALA A 4 7.55 -18.30 -21.49
CA ALA A 4 6.14 -18.63 -21.37
C ALA A 4 5.76 -18.40 -19.90
N ALA A 5 4.73 -17.59 -19.67
CA ALA A 5 4.06 -17.59 -18.38
C ALA A 5 3.54 -19.03 -18.19
N GLU A 6 4.11 -19.76 -17.24
CA GLU A 6 3.63 -21.08 -16.87
C GLU A 6 2.13 -20.95 -16.57
N ALA A 7 1.31 -21.78 -17.22
CA ALA A 7 -0.12 -21.78 -17.00
C ALA A 7 -0.39 -22.05 -15.52
N VAL A 8 -0.97 -21.08 -14.83
CA VAL A 8 -1.34 -21.21 -13.41
C VAL A 8 -2.37 -22.32 -13.31
N ASP A 9 -2.05 -23.40 -12.59
CA ASP A 9 -3.02 -24.45 -12.27
C ASP A 9 -4.12 -23.83 -11.38
N LEU A 10 -5.25 -23.50 -12.00
CA LEU A 10 -6.39 -22.87 -11.35
C LEU A 10 -6.94 -23.72 -10.20
N THR A 11 -6.76 -25.04 -10.24
CA THR A 11 -7.19 -25.94 -9.16
C THR A 11 -6.25 -25.83 -7.96
N ALA A 12 -4.94 -25.84 -8.21
CA ALA A 12 -3.94 -25.62 -7.17
C ALA A 12 -4.07 -24.21 -6.56
N GLU A 13 -4.32 -23.20 -7.39
CA GLU A 13 -4.49 -21.81 -6.97
C GLU A 13 -5.76 -21.62 -6.12
N LYS A 14 -6.88 -22.25 -6.50
CA LYS A 14 -8.10 -22.26 -5.69
C LYS A 14 -7.86 -22.90 -4.32
N LYS A 15 -7.20 -24.07 -4.28
CA LYS A 15 -6.84 -24.73 -3.01
C LYS A 15 -5.91 -23.87 -2.16
N ARG A 16 -4.96 -23.16 -2.79
CA ARG A 16 -4.09 -22.19 -2.12
C ARG A 16 -4.91 -21.08 -1.48
N LEU A 17 -5.80 -20.43 -2.24
CA LEU A 17 -6.65 -19.36 -1.74
C LEU A 17 -7.58 -19.81 -0.61
N GLU A 18 -8.18 -20.99 -0.70
CA GLU A 18 -9.01 -21.59 0.36
C GLU A 18 -8.18 -21.84 1.63
N ALA A 19 -6.96 -22.36 1.51
CA ALA A 19 -6.06 -22.53 2.64
C ALA A 19 -5.60 -21.19 3.24
N TYR A 20 -5.31 -20.18 2.41
CA TYR A 20 -4.96 -18.83 2.86
C TYR A 20 -6.13 -18.12 3.55
N ALA A 21 -7.38 -18.37 3.16
CA ALA A 21 -8.56 -17.79 3.81
C ALA A 21 -8.73 -18.27 5.27
N LEU A 22 -8.19 -19.45 5.60
CA LEU A 22 -8.14 -19.99 6.96
C LEU A 22 -6.98 -19.41 7.79
N TYR A 23 -6.04 -18.69 7.16
CA TYR A 23 -4.89 -18.07 7.82
C TYR A 23 -5.32 -16.84 8.62
N LYS A 24 -5.62 -17.04 9.91
CA LYS A 24 -6.05 -15.99 10.85
C LYS A 24 -5.20 -16.03 12.12
N PRO A 25 -3.90 -15.66 12.05
CA PRO A 25 -3.04 -15.64 13.22
C PRO A 25 -3.50 -14.58 14.24
N LEU A 26 -3.39 -14.93 15.51
CA LEU A 26 -3.48 -14.00 16.62
C LEU A 26 -2.12 -13.34 16.83
N PHE A 27 -2.07 -12.02 16.77
CA PHE A 27 -0.84 -11.25 16.97
C PHE A 27 -0.78 -10.68 18.40
N TYR A 28 0.42 -10.69 18.97
CA TYR A 28 0.73 -10.27 20.35
C TYR A 28 1.68 -9.06 20.35
N PHE A 29 1.37 -8.06 19.52
CA PHE A 29 2.13 -6.80 19.51
C PHE A 29 1.79 -5.91 20.72
N ASP A 30 0.50 -5.82 21.06
CA ASP A 30 -0.01 -4.98 22.14
C ASP A 30 -0.24 -5.76 23.46
N LYS A 31 -0.09 -7.09 23.44
CA LYS A 31 -0.27 -7.98 24.60
C LYS A 31 0.99 -8.81 24.80
N PHE A 32 1.53 -8.82 26.01
CA PHE A 32 2.73 -9.62 26.32
C PHE A 32 2.33 -11.06 26.58
N LYS A 33 3.01 -11.97 25.88
CA LYS A 33 2.93 -13.41 26.09
C LYS A 33 4.34 -13.95 26.01
N GLU A 34 4.80 -14.52 27.13
CA GLU A 34 6.19 -14.95 27.29
C GLU A 34 6.28 -16.39 27.77
N PHE A 35 7.42 -17.00 27.47
CA PHE A 35 7.83 -18.27 28.04
C PHE A 35 9.35 -18.32 28.16
N ASN A 36 9.85 -19.12 29.09
CA ASN A 36 11.27 -19.37 29.24
C ASN A 36 11.60 -20.77 28.70
N GLU A 37 12.68 -20.89 27.95
CA GLU A 37 13.17 -22.16 27.43
C GLU A 37 14.69 -22.16 27.38
N ASN A 38 15.31 -23.29 27.72
CA ASN A 38 16.77 -23.43 27.64
C ASN A 38 17.20 -23.67 26.19
N SER A 39 18.29 -23.03 25.76
CA SER A 39 18.90 -23.33 24.47
C SER A 39 19.42 -24.76 24.45
N VAL A 40 19.08 -25.51 23.40
CA VAL A 40 19.60 -26.87 23.18
C VAL A 40 21.11 -26.87 22.92
N VAL A 41 21.68 -25.74 22.47
CA VAL A 41 23.10 -25.61 22.12
C VAL A 41 23.93 -25.05 23.27
N SER A 42 23.49 -23.94 23.91
CA SER A 42 24.28 -23.28 24.97
C SER A 42 23.84 -23.62 26.40
N ASN A 43 22.72 -24.34 26.60
CA ASN A 43 22.07 -24.55 27.90
C ASN A 43 21.71 -23.27 28.68
N GLU A 44 21.84 -22.10 28.05
CA GLU A 44 21.43 -20.83 28.63
C GLU A 44 19.91 -20.68 28.56
N GLN A 45 19.32 -20.17 29.63
CA GLN A 45 17.89 -19.88 29.69
C GLN A 45 17.61 -18.59 28.91
N ALA A 46 16.80 -18.70 27.85
CA ALA A 46 16.34 -17.55 27.09
C ALA A 46 14.88 -17.24 27.40
N SER A 47 14.58 -15.96 27.60
CA SER A 47 13.21 -15.45 27.61
C SER A 47 12.74 -15.22 26.17
N TRP A 48 11.55 -15.70 25.87
CA TRP A 48 10.93 -15.65 24.56
C TRP A 48 9.60 -14.90 24.61
N ARG A 49 9.44 -13.92 23.72
CA ARG A 49 8.19 -13.22 23.48
C ARG A 49 7.48 -13.81 22.27
N VAL A 50 6.22 -14.22 22.43
CA VAL A 50 5.37 -14.66 21.32
C VAL A 50 4.91 -13.43 20.54
N LEU A 51 5.11 -13.43 19.21
CA LEU A 51 4.63 -12.39 18.30
C LEU A 51 3.34 -12.77 17.61
N ALA A 52 3.20 -14.04 17.25
CA ALA A 52 2.02 -14.56 16.58
C ALA A 52 1.78 -16.03 16.93
N GLU A 53 0.52 -16.44 16.98
CA GLU A 53 0.16 -17.84 17.03
C GLU A 53 -1.09 -18.16 16.22
N MET A 54 -1.21 -19.39 15.74
CA MET A 54 -2.37 -19.83 14.97
C MET A 54 -2.58 -21.33 15.12
N SER A 55 -3.83 -21.74 15.31
CA SER A 55 -4.22 -23.15 15.20
C SER A 55 -4.32 -23.55 13.73
N VAL A 56 -3.73 -24.68 13.37
CA VAL A 56 -3.77 -25.25 12.03
C VAL A 56 -4.36 -26.66 12.09
N SER A 57 -5.10 -27.04 11.06
CA SER A 57 -5.75 -28.37 10.98
C SER A 57 -5.17 -29.26 9.87
N THR A 58 -4.48 -28.68 8.89
CA THR A 58 -3.97 -29.37 7.70
C THR A 58 -2.49 -29.67 7.74
N PHE A 59 -1.78 -29.15 8.74
CA PHE A 59 -0.32 -29.17 8.85
C PHE A 59 0.15 -30.22 9.86
N ASN A 60 1.24 -30.93 9.58
CA ASN A 60 1.87 -31.86 10.52
C ASN A 60 3.36 -31.50 10.76
N VAL A 61 4.03 -32.24 11.63
CA VAL A 61 5.44 -31.99 12.00
C VAL A 61 6.37 -32.08 10.77
N GLU A 62 6.15 -33.07 9.90
CA GLU A 62 6.96 -33.26 8.69
C GLU A 62 6.80 -32.08 7.71
N ASN A 63 5.57 -31.59 7.51
CA ASN A 63 5.30 -30.41 6.70
C ASN A 63 6.02 -29.19 7.27
N PHE A 64 5.99 -29.00 8.59
CA PHE A 64 6.70 -27.92 9.25
C PHE A 64 8.21 -28.00 9.03
N ILE A 65 8.81 -29.17 9.25
CA ILE A 65 10.25 -29.39 9.02
C ILE A 65 10.62 -29.09 7.57
N ASN A 66 9.83 -29.55 6.59
CA ASN A 66 10.10 -29.30 5.18
C ASN A 66 10.03 -27.81 4.83
N VAL A 67 9.06 -27.07 5.38
CA VAL A 67 8.99 -25.61 5.19
C VAL A 67 10.20 -24.93 5.83
N MET A 68 10.57 -25.30 7.05
CA MET A 68 11.73 -24.72 7.73
C MET A 68 13.03 -25.03 6.98
N LYS A 69 13.20 -26.25 6.45
CA LYS A 69 14.33 -26.61 5.57
C LYS A 69 14.38 -25.74 4.32
N LEU A 70 13.24 -25.53 3.64
CA LEU A 70 13.18 -24.65 2.48
C LEU A 70 13.64 -23.22 2.84
N TRP A 71 13.22 -22.71 4.00
CA TRP A 71 13.65 -21.39 4.49
C TRP A 71 15.15 -21.36 4.83
N THR A 72 15.71 -22.49 5.28
CA THR A 72 17.13 -22.65 5.63
C THR A 72 18.03 -22.83 4.39
N GLU A 73 17.58 -23.56 3.38
CA GLU A 73 18.38 -23.96 2.23
C GLU A 73 18.19 -23.02 1.03
N GLU A 74 16.96 -22.59 0.76
CA GLU A 74 16.57 -21.80 -0.42
C GLU A 74 15.81 -20.51 -0.03
N PRO A 75 16.42 -19.62 0.78
CA PRO A 75 15.74 -18.43 1.29
C PRO A 75 15.31 -17.45 0.18
N ASP A 76 15.97 -17.47 -0.97
CA ASP A 76 15.67 -16.64 -2.14
C ASP A 76 14.28 -16.91 -2.74
N LYS A 77 13.77 -18.14 -2.56
CA LYS A 77 12.41 -18.54 -2.96
C LYS A 77 11.33 -18.07 -1.97
N VAL A 78 11.73 -17.70 -0.75
CA VAL A 78 10.82 -17.42 0.35
C VAL A 78 10.79 -15.93 0.71
N TYR A 79 11.95 -15.30 0.87
CA TYR A 79 12.09 -13.90 1.24
C TYR A 79 13.10 -13.16 0.32
N PRO A 80 12.61 -12.36 -0.66
CA PRO A 80 13.38 -11.88 -1.81
C PRO A 80 14.65 -11.05 -1.56
N PRO A 81 14.86 -10.33 -0.43
CA PRO A 81 16.08 -9.55 -0.23
C PRO A 81 17.38 -10.39 -0.24
N ILE A 82 17.28 -11.71 -0.09
CA ILE A 82 18.40 -12.65 -0.08
C ILE A 82 18.62 -13.25 -1.48
N GLU A 83 19.87 -13.29 -1.91
CA GLU A 83 20.29 -13.93 -3.17
C GLU A 83 20.43 -15.43 -3.00
N LYS A 84 21.08 -15.89 -1.92
CA LYS A 84 21.27 -17.31 -1.61
C LYS A 84 21.71 -17.57 -0.17
N SER A 85 21.61 -18.83 0.24
CA SER A 85 22.23 -19.40 1.44
C SER A 85 23.48 -20.20 1.06
N VAL A 86 24.55 -20.09 1.85
CA VAL A 86 25.76 -20.90 1.71
C VAL A 86 25.93 -21.73 2.98
N LEU A 87 25.87 -23.05 2.87
CA LEU A 87 26.10 -23.97 3.98
C LEU A 87 27.55 -23.89 4.46
N ILE A 88 27.76 -23.76 5.77
CA ILE A 88 29.08 -23.80 6.41
C ILE A 88 29.30 -25.16 7.06
N GLU A 89 28.40 -25.58 7.94
CA GLU A 89 28.47 -26.87 8.63
C GLU A 89 27.08 -27.34 9.05
N THR A 90 26.94 -28.66 9.19
CA THR A 90 25.77 -29.32 9.79
C THR A 90 26.28 -30.27 10.85
N SER A 91 25.66 -30.32 12.02
CA SER A 91 26.05 -31.26 13.07
C SER A 91 24.86 -31.69 13.90
N THR A 92 24.86 -32.98 14.27
CA THR A 92 23.88 -33.59 15.15
C THR A 92 24.28 -33.34 16.60
N ILE A 93 23.36 -32.84 17.41
CA ILE A 93 23.56 -32.60 18.84
C ILE A 93 23.14 -33.85 19.63
N ASN A 94 21.96 -34.38 19.33
CA ASN A 94 21.39 -35.59 19.90
C ASN A 94 20.36 -36.19 18.92
N ASN A 95 19.68 -37.28 19.31
CA ASN A 95 18.70 -37.95 18.45
C ASN A 95 17.51 -37.06 18.04
N GLU A 96 17.25 -35.99 18.79
CA GLU A 96 16.11 -35.09 18.59
C GLU A 96 16.53 -33.75 17.97
N SER A 97 17.84 -33.46 17.88
CA SER A 97 18.32 -32.10 17.61
C SER A 97 19.56 -32.08 16.75
N TYR A 98 19.59 -31.15 15.79
CA TYR A 98 20.73 -30.86 14.95
C TYR A 98 20.78 -29.38 14.63
N PHE A 99 21.94 -28.88 14.21
CA PHE A 99 22.07 -27.50 13.75
C PHE A 99 22.67 -27.42 12.35
N ILE A 100 22.35 -26.33 11.68
CA ILE A 100 22.92 -25.90 10.39
C ILE A 100 23.49 -24.51 10.60
N LYS A 101 24.79 -24.35 10.36
CA LYS A 101 25.42 -23.04 10.27
C LYS A 101 25.48 -22.63 8.80
N ARG A 102 24.99 -21.44 8.49
CA ARG A 102 24.94 -20.92 7.12
C ARG A 102 25.40 -19.47 7.05
N LYS A 103 25.75 -19.04 5.83
CA LYS A 103 25.98 -17.64 5.47
C LYS A 103 24.90 -17.17 4.51
N LEU A 104 24.21 -16.09 4.85
CA LEU A 104 23.23 -15.42 4.02
C LEU A 104 23.91 -14.36 3.14
N ILE A 105 23.63 -14.41 1.84
CA ILE A 105 24.17 -13.47 0.85
C ILE A 105 23.02 -12.57 0.35
N PRO A 106 23.07 -11.24 0.55
CA PRO A 106 22.02 -10.33 0.10
C PRO A 106 22.08 -10.08 -1.42
N LYS A 107 20.93 -9.70 -2.01
CA LYS A 107 20.88 -9.26 -3.42
C LYS A 107 21.57 -7.92 -3.67
N ARG A 108 21.58 -7.03 -2.67
CA ARG A 108 22.17 -5.68 -2.73
C ARG A 108 23.45 -5.61 -1.89
N LYS A 109 24.51 -6.24 -2.39
CA LYS A 109 25.81 -6.37 -1.70
C LYS A 109 26.47 -5.03 -1.38
N GLU A 110 26.09 -3.98 -2.11
CA GLU A 110 26.54 -2.61 -1.91
C GLU A 110 25.82 -1.88 -0.76
N LYS A 111 24.68 -2.41 -0.29
CA LYS A 111 23.88 -1.80 0.79
C LYS A 111 23.83 -2.64 2.06
N ASP A 112 23.89 -3.96 1.91
CA ASP A 112 23.71 -4.90 3.01
C ASP A 112 24.90 -5.85 3.12
N SER A 113 25.37 -6.08 4.34
CA SER A 113 26.44 -7.04 4.63
C SER A 113 25.92 -8.48 4.64
N GLU A 114 26.83 -9.43 4.41
CA GLU A 114 26.56 -10.85 4.59
C GLU A 114 26.40 -11.18 6.09
N LEU A 115 25.55 -12.14 6.41
CA LEU A 115 25.28 -12.56 7.80
C LEU A 115 25.51 -14.05 7.96
N ALA A 116 26.36 -14.45 8.91
CA ALA A 116 26.41 -15.82 9.36
C ALA A 116 25.32 -16.06 10.42
N GLU A 117 24.71 -17.24 10.41
CA GLU A 117 23.72 -17.62 11.43
C GLU A 117 23.75 -19.11 11.73
N LEU A 118 23.22 -19.46 12.89
CA LEU A 118 23.01 -20.82 13.35
C LEU A 118 21.50 -21.12 13.38
N VAL A 119 21.08 -22.13 12.63
CA VAL A 119 19.72 -22.64 12.59
C VAL A 119 19.64 -23.97 13.32
N THR A 120 18.97 -24.01 14.47
CA THR A 120 18.87 -25.21 15.31
C THR A 120 17.48 -25.82 15.20
N PHE A 121 17.42 -27.09 14.82
CA PHE A 121 16.20 -27.90 14.78
C PHE A 121 16.14 -28.78 16.03
N HIS A 122 14.99 -28.79 16.69
CA HIS A 122 14.69 -29.70 17.80
C HIS A 122 13.29 -30.29 17.59
N THR A 123 13.20 -31.62 17.52
CA THR A 123 11.96 -32.36 17.27
C THR A 123 11.75 -33.39 18.37
N ASP A 124 10.64 -33.26 19.09
CA ASP A 124 10.25 -34.12 20.21
C ASP A 124 8.82 -34.63 20.03
N ALA A 125 8.30 -35.38 21.01
CA ALA A 125 6.92 -35.87 21.01
C ALA A 125 5.86 -34.75 21.02
N LYS A 126 6.24 -33.50 21.34
CA LYS A 126 5.34 -32.34 21.36
C LYS A 126 5.31 -31.60 20.02
N GLY A 127 6.27 -31.85 19.14
CA GLY A 127 6.36 -31.24 17.82
C GLY A 127 7.77 -30.82 17.46
N CYS A 128 7.92 -29.68 16.77
CA CYS A 128 9.22 -29.22 16.27
C CYS A 128 9.42 -27.73 16.52
N ARG A 129 10.65 -27.35 16.88
CA ARG A 129 11.10 -26.00 17.19
C ARG A 129 12.33 -25.71 16.33
N VAL A 130 12.31 -24.60 15.59
CA VAL A 130 13.43 -24.15 14.76
C VAL A 130 13.85 -22.75 15.17
N GLU A 131 15.04 -22.65 15.74
CA GLU A 131 15.66 -21.43 16.24
C GLU A 131 16.66 -20.86 15.23
N PHE A 132 16.56 -19.57 14.95
CA PHE A 132 17.47 -18.82 14.08
C PHE A 132 18.25 -17.83 14.93
N SER A 133 19.57 -18.01 14.96
CA SER A 133 20.49 -17.21 15.79
C SER A 133 21.53 -16.52 14.89
N PRO A 134 21.46 -15.20 14.67
CA PRO A 134 22.51 -14.45 13.99
C PRO A 134 23.84 -14.59 14.75
N ILE A 135 24.93 -14.77 14.01
CA ILE A 135 26.29 -14.80 14.54
C ILE A 135 26.89 -13.41 14.31
N CYS A 136 26.81 -12.57 15.32
CA CYS A 136 27.32 -11.21 15.32
C CYS A 136 27.67 -10.75 16.74
N ASP A 137 28.62 -9.81 16.85
CA ASP A 137 29.05 -9.28 18.16
C ASP A 137 28.01 -8.32 18.76
N GLU A 138 27.32 -7.53 17.90
CA GLU A 138 26.32 -6.56 18.31
C GLU A 138 25.07 -6.60 17.41
N ILE A 139 23.87 -6.39 17.98
CA ILE A 139 22.61 -6.30 17.21
C ILE A 139 22.61 -5.15 16.20
N SER A 140 23.34 -4.08 16.50
CA SER A 140 23.56 -2.94 15.60
C SER A 140 24.10 -3.40 14.24
N SER A 141 24.93 -4.44 14.22
CA SER A 141 25.60 -4.99 13.03
C SER A 141 24.72 -5.90 12.16
N ILE A 142 23.56 -6.34 12.65
CA ILE A 142 22.64 -7.20 11.88
C ILE A 142 22.17 -6.45 10.60
N PRO A 143 22.20 -7.04 9.40
CA PRO A 143 21.78 -6.35 8.17
C PRO A 143 20.28 -6.00 8.13
N TYR A 144 19.87 -5.08 7.24
CA TYR A 144 18.48 -4.61 7.16
C TYR A 144 17.49 -5.74 6.80
N TYR A 145 17.94 -6.72 6.02
CA TYR A 145 17.10 -7.85 5.59
C TYR A 145 16.82 -8.88 6.70
N TYR A 146 17.40 -8.72 7.89
CA TYR A 146 17.28 -9.68 9.00
C TYR A 146 16.66 -9.01 10.25
N PRO A 147 15.81 -9.71 11.03
CA PRO A 147 15.23 -9.14 12.25
C PRO A 147 16.28 -8.67 13.26
N LYS A 148 16.10 -7.47 13.81
CA LYS A 148 16.99 -6.87 14.82
C LYS A 148 16.73 -7.43 16.23
N VAL A 149 16.96 -8.73 16.41
CA VAL A 149 16.72 -9.48 17.65
C VAL A 149 17.92 -10.37 17.96
N ASN A 150 18.05 -10.83 19.21
CA ASN A 150 19.09 -11.82 19.55
C ASN A 150 18.88 -13.11 18.77
N LYS A 151 17.62 -13.59 18.77
CA LYS A 151 17.20 -14.83 18.13
C LYS A 151 15.71 -14.77 17.80
N PHE A 152 15.26 -15.54 16.82
CA PHE A 152 13.83 -15.82 16.62
C PHE A 152 13.59 -17.30 16.39
N LYS A 153 12.36 -17.75 16.65
CA LYS A 153 12.02 -19.17 16.64
C LYS A 153 10.63 -19.39 16.06
N TYR A 154 10.51 -20.41 15.22
CA TYR A 154 9.23 -20.97 14.80
C TYR A 154 8.98 -22.27 15.56
N ILE A 155 7.75 -22.45 16.04
CA ILE A 155 7.34 -23.62 16.80
C ILE A 155 6.09 -24.20 16.16
N PHE A 156 6.08 -25.50 15.96
CA PHE A 156 4.89 -26.27 15.69
C PHE A 156 4.63 -27.23 16.85
N GLU A 157 3.56 -26.98 17.60
CA GLU A 157 3.07 -27.89 18.65
C GLU A 157 2.03 -28.83 18.05
N GLN A 158 2.31 -30.12 18.05
CA GLN A 158 1.40 -31.13 17.52
C GLN A 158 0.26 -31.39 18.50
N LYS A 159 -0.96 -31.59 17.97
CA LYS A 159 -2.10 -31.97 18.80
C LYS A 159 -1.93 -33.43 19.27
N ILE A 160 -1.71 -33.64 20.56
CA ILE A 160 -1.65 -34.99 21.15
C ILE A 160 -3.07 -35.57 21.16
N GLN A 161 -3.32 -36.64 20.40
CA GLN A 161 -4.56 -37.41 20.50
C GLN A 161 -4.43 -38.41 21.65
N THR A 162 -5.35 -38.38 22.60
CA THR A 162 -5.43 -39.30 23.74
C THR A 162 -6.16 -40.61 23.42
N SER A 163 -6.58 -40.85 22.17
CA SER A 163 -7.36 -42.03 21.76
C SER A 163 -6.69 -42.82 20.63
N SER A 164 -6.54 -44.12 20.85
CA SER A 164 -5.91 -45.14 20.01
C SER A 164 -6.71 -45.49 18.74
N THR A 165 -6.92 -44.52 17.86
CA THR A 165 -7.39 -44.78 16.49
C THR A 165 -6.45 -44.10 15.52
N GLU A 166 -5.74 -44.91 14.74
CA GLU A 166 -4.80 -44.50 13.69
C GLU A 166 -5.50 -43.59 12.67
N SER A 167 -5.40 -42.29 12.87
CA SER A 167 -5.58 -41.31 11.80
C SER A 167 -4.40 -40.35 11.87
N SER A 168 -3.82 -40.04 10.71
CA SER A 168 -2.68 -39.11 10.60
C SER A 168 -2.94 -37.87 11.48
N THR A 169 -2.05 -37.61 12.45
CA THR A 169 -2.12 -36.50 13.42
C THR A 169 -1.86 -35.17 12.72
N LYS A 170 -2.83 -34.76 11.88
CA LYS A 170 -2.87 -33.47 11.23
C LYS A 170 -3.42 -32.44 12.20
N GLY A 171 -2.77 -31.30 12.22
CA GLY A 171 -3.14 -30.15 13.01
C GLY A 171 -2.35 -29.99 14.30
N GLY A 172 -2.39 -28.77 14.81
CA GLY A 172 -1.54 -28.31 15.88
C GLY A 172 -1.59 -26.80 15.99
N LYS A 173 -0.54 -26.23 16.55
CA LYS A 173 -0.39 -24.79 16.75
C LYS A 173 0.94 -24.31 16.22
N LEU A 174 0.90 -23.29 15.37
CA LEU A 174 2.09 -22.57 14.90
C LEU A 174 2.32 -21.34 15.79
N ILE A 175 3.57 -21.10 16.16
CA ILE A 175 3.97 -19.97 17.01
C ILE A 175 5.24 -19.35 16.42
N LEU A 176 5.27 -18.01 16.35
CA LEU A 176 6.47 -17.22 16.08
C LEU A 176 6.86 -16.49 17.37
N ALA A 177 8.10 -16.65 17.80
CA ALA A 177 8.64 -16.00 18.98
C ALA A 177 10.01 -15.35 18.72
N VAL A 178 10.35 -14.33 19.52
CA VAL A 178 11.63 -13.61 19.45
C VAL A 178 12.27 -13.50 20.84
N SER A 179 13.59 -13.37 20.86
CA SER A 179 14.37 -13.04 22.06
C SER A 179 15.16 -11.74 21.79
N GLU A 180 15.11 -10.78 22.72
CA GLU A 180 15.74 -9.46 22.61
C GLU A 180 16.66 -9.21 23.83
N PRO A 181 17.74 -8.42 23.72
CA PRO A 181 18.63 -8.16 24.84
C PRO A 181 17.93 -7.21 25.82
N PHE A 182 17.77 -7.65 27.06
CA PHE A 182 17.24 -6.86 28.18
C PHE A 182 15.95 -6.09 27.87
N PHE A 183 14.83 -6.81 27.95
CA PHE A 183 13.56 -6.15 28.24
C PHE A 183 13.56 -5.80 29.74
N ASP A 184 13.94 -4.57 30.08
CA ASP A 184 13.68 -4.07 31.42
C ASP A 184 12.16 -3.93 31.59
N SER A 185 11.58 -4.77 32.45
CA SER A 185 10.16 -4.73 32.82
C SER A 185 9.71 -3.34 33.32
N SER A 186 10.64 -2.46 33.71
CA SER A 186 10.34 -1.07 34.09
C SER A 186 10.01 -0.16 32.89
N VAL A 187 10.25 -0.62 31.65
CA VAL A 187 9.96 0.09 30.38
C VAL A 187 8.58 -0.27 29.84
N GLU A 188 7.67 -0.74 30.70
CA GLU A 188 6.24 -0.97 30.40
C GLU A 188 5.52 0.24 29.77
N ASN A 189 6.09 1.46 29.86
CA ASN A 189 5.36 2.69 29.54
C ASN A 189 5.87 3.56 28.37
N THR A 190 7.02 3.29 27.73
CA THR A 190 7.55 4.25 26.72
C THR A 190 7.50 3.80 25.28
N LYS A 191 7.30 2.51 24.99
CA LYS A 191 7.05 2.02 23.64
C LYS A 191 5.85 1.08 23.64
N LYS A 192 4.64 1.66 23.69
CA LYS A 192 3.44 0.96 23.19
C LYS A 192 3.77 0.55 21.75
N HIS A 193 4.08 -0.73 21.55
CA HIS A 193 4.26 -1.33 20.24
C HIS A 193 2.90 -1.30 19.54
N VAL A 194 2.54 -0.15 18.98
CA VAL A 194 1.32 0.01 18.20
C VAL A 194 1.37 -1.07 17.11
N GLY A 195 0.57 -2.12 17.27
CA GLY A 195 0.54 -3.23 16.33
C GLY A 195 0.41 -2.75 14.88
N PHE A 196 0.97 -3.50 13.93
CA PHE A 196 0.80 -3.20 12.52
C PHE A 196 -0.70 -3.19 12.18
N THR A 197 -1.26 -2.00 12.00
CA THR A 197 -2.60 -1.80 11.47
C THR A 197 -2.45 -1.51 9.99
N LYS A 198 -3.11 -2.28 9.12
CA LYS A 198 -3.12 -2.00 7.68
C LYS A 198 -3.75 -0.61 7.47
N ARG A 199 -2.92 0.38 7.16
CA ARG A 199 -3.33 1.80 7.03
C ARG A 199 -3.90 2.15 5.66
N ALA A 200 -3.65 1.29 4.67
CA ALA A 200 -4.05 1.52 3.29
C ALA A 200 -4.85 0.33 2.76
N THR A 201 -6.06 0.62 2.31
CA THR A 201 -6.86 -0.29 1.50
C THR A 201 -6.72 0.19 0.06
N TYR A 202 -5.91 -0.51 -0.70
CA TYR A 202 -5.74 -0.29 -2.15
C TYR A 202 -6.88 -0.95 -2.90
N ASP A 203 -7.05 -0.52 -4.15
CA ASP A 203 -7.95 -1.15 -5.12
C ASP A 203 -9.42 -1.13 -4.61
N SER A 204 -9.78 -0.03 -3.93
CA SER A 204 -11.10 0.12 -3.29
C SER A 204 -12.15 0.75 -4.19
N ILE A 205 -11.71 1.61 -5.12
CA ILE A 205 -12.57 2.24 -6.13
C ILE A 205 -12.33 1.61 -7.51
N VAL A 206 -11.07 1.36 -7.84
CA VAL A 206 -10.64 0.82 -9.14
C VAL A 206 -10.13 -0.61 -8.99
N ASP A 207 -10.54 -1.50 -9.88
CA ASP A 207 -10.04 -2.87 -9.92
C ASP A 207 -8.54 -2.94 -10.26
N LYS A 208 -7.83 -3.81 -9.55
CA LYS A 208 -6.38 -3.95 -9.67
C LYS A 208 -5.94 -4.45 -11.05
N GLU A 209 -6.66 -5.41 -11.62
CA GLU A 209 -6.29 -6.01 -12.90
C GLU A 209 -6.49 -5.00 -14.03
N GLN A 210 -7.66 -4.34 -14.06
CA GLN A 210 -7.96 -3.25 -14.99
C GLN A 210 -6.89 -2.14 -14.92
N TYR A 211 -6.56 -1.68 -13.71
CA TYR A 211 -5.51 -0.68 -13.51
C TYR A 211 -4.16 -1.14 -14.09
N ASN A 212 -3.74 -2.37 -13.80
CA ASN A 212 -2.44 -2.88 -14.22
C ASN A 212 -2.33 -2.99 -15.75
N GLU A 213 -3.41 -3.38 -16.42
CA GLU A 213 -3.46 -3.43 -17.88
C GLU A 213 -3.28 -2.06 -18.52
N ILE A 214 -4.04 -1.06 -18.04
CA ILE A 214 -3.96 0.32 -18.52
C ILE A 214 -2.57 0.90 -18.20
N TYR A 215 -2.08 0.73 -16.98
CA TYR A 215 -0.76 1.22 -16.58
C TYR A 215 0.36 0.64 -17.45
N LYS A 216 0.32 -0.67 -17.74
CA LYS A 216 1.30 -1.30 -18.63
C LYS A 216 1.23 -0.72 -20.04
N LYS A 217 0.02 -0.51 -20.58
CA LYS A 217 -0.20 0.11 -21.90
C LYS A 217 0.36 1.53 -21.95
N LEU A 218 -0.03 2.40 -21.01
CA LEU A 218 0.42 3.79 -20.97
C LEU A 218 1.93 3.88 -20.72
N LYS A 219 2.47 3.10 -19.79
CA LYS A 219 3.91 3.05 -19.52
C LYS A 219 4.70 2.71 -20.78
N THR A 220 4.29 1.66 -21.50
CA THR A 220 4.95 1.24 -22.75
C THR A 220 4.87 2.32 -23.83
N LYS A 221 3.72 3.00 -23.94
CA LYS A 221 3.48 4.02 -24.98
C LYS A 221 4.22 5.33 -24.72
N TYR A 222 4.30 5.78 -23.46
CA TYR A 222 4.71 7.14 -23.14
C TYR A 222 6.07 7.25 -22.46
N SER A 223 6.49 6.29 -21.63
CA SER A 223 7.55 6.55 -20.67
C SER A 223 8.90 6.88 -21.29
N LYS A 224 9.31 6.16 -22.34
CA LYS A 224 10.63 6.34 -22.96
C LYS A 224 10.79 7.77 -23.49
N LYS A 225 9.84 8.21 -24.33
CA LYS A 225 9.87 9.54 -24.95
C LYS A 225 9.78 10.65 -23.91
N LEU A 226 8.92 10.51 -22.90
CA LEU A 226 8.74 11.55 -21.89
C LEU A 226 9.97 11.72 -20.99
N VAL A 227 10.61 10.61 -20.59
CA VAL A 227 11.82 10.65 -19.76
C VAL A 227 13.00 11.25 -20.54
N GLU A 228 13.16 10.86 -21.81
CA GLU A 228 14.25 11.38 -22.67
C GLU A 228 14.12 12.88 -22.98
N ASN A 229 12.89 13.41 -23.04
CA ASN A 229 12.63 14.82 -23.36
C ASN A 229 12.28 15.68 -22.13
N TRP A 230 12.54 15.18 -20.92
CA TRP A 230 12.21 15.89 -19.70
C TRP A 230 13.07 17.15 -19.52
N THR A 231 12.43 18.30 -19.38
CA THR A 231 13.11 19.61 -19.25
C THR A 231 12.99 20.24 -17.87
N GLU A 232 12.19 19.65 -16.97
CA GLU A 232 12.05 20.15 -15.61
C GLU A 232 13.23 19.73 -14.73
N LYS A 233 13.48 20.50 -13.65
CA LYS A 233 14.56 20.20 -12.70
C LYS A 233 14.32 18.94 -11.86
N THR A 234 13.10 18.44 -11.87
CA THR A 234 12.69 17.31 -11.04
C THR A 234 13.06 15.97 -11.68
N ASP A 235 13.03 14.89 -10.90
CA ASP A 235 13.38 13.55 -11.40
C ASP A 235 12.32 13.04 -12.41
N PRO A 236 12.68 12.84 -13.69
CA PRO A 236 11.75 12.38 -14.71
C PRO A 236 11.15 11.02 -14.39
N LEU A 237 11.91 10.10 -13.78
CA LEU A 237 11.38 8.76 -13.47
C LEU A 237 10.27 8.84 -12.44
N LYS A 238 10.42 9.72 -11.44
CA LYS A 238 9.38 9.95 -10.44
C LYS A 238 8.13 10.54 -11.08
N HIS A 239 8.25 11.68 -11.76
CA HIS A 239 7.09 12.43 -12.24
C HIS A 239 6.38 11.76 -13.42
N VAL A 240 7.14 11.20 -14.38
CA VAL A 240 6.53 10.51 -15.53
C VAL A 240 5.77 9.26 -15.09
N TYR A 241 6.33 8.45 -14.18
CA TYR A 241 5.62 7.26 -13.71
C TYR A 241 4.46 7.57 -12.77
N GLU A 242 4.54 8.67 -12.03
CA GLU A 242 3.45 9.18 -11.20
C GLU A 242 2.25 9.60 -12.05
N ASP A 243 2.44 10.46 -13.06
CA ASP A 243 1.34 10.92 -13.92
C ASP A 243 0.77 9.79 -14.80
N ILE A 244 1.60 8.85 -15.25
CA ILE A 244 1.12 7.63 -15.93
C ILE A 244 0.25 6.79 -15.00
N ALA A 245 0.62 6.64 -13.73
CA ALA A 245 -0.18 5.91 -12.75
C ALA A 245 -1.50 6.63 -12.45
N ILE A 246 -1.50 7.95 -12.29
CA ILE A 246 -2.71 8.75 -12.06
C ILE A 246 -3.64 8.67 -13.27
N ALA A 247 -3.12 8.85 -14.48
CA ALA A 247 -3.89 8.71 -15.72
C ALA A 247 -4.51 7.30 -15.84
N SER A 248 -3.76 6.26 -15.46
CA SER A 248 -4.27 4.88 -15.49
C SER A 248 -5.43 4.69 -14.53
N TRP A 249 -5.34 5.25 -13.32
CA TRP A 249 -6.40 5.18 -12.33
C TRP A 249 -7.66 5.94 -12.80
N LEU A 250 -7.51 7.16 -13.31
CA LEU A 250 -8.63 7.96 -13.86
C LEU A 250 -9.34 7.26 -15.02
N ILE A 251 -8.57 6.73 -15.97
CA ILE A 251 -9.12 5.99 -17.13
C ILE A 251 -9.89 4.75 -16.65
N SER A 252 -9.34 4.00 -15.71
CA SER A 252 -10.01 2.81 -15.15
C SER A 252 -11.33 3.19 -14.48
N MET A 253 -11.30 4.24 -13.66
CA MET A 253 -12.46 4.80 -12.98
C MET A 253 -13.56 5.22 -13.98
N TRP A 254 -13.20 5.98 -15.01
CA TRP A 254 -14.14 6.44 -16.03
C TRP A 254 -14.68 5.30 -16.88
N SER A 255 -13.90 4.24 -17.12
CA SER A 255 -14.41 3.04 -17.78
C SER A 255 -15.50 2.34 -16.97
N LEU A 256 -15.39 2.30 -15.63
CA LEU A 256 -16.42 1.71 -14.75
C LEU A 256 -17.74 2.49 -14.80
N GLU A 257 -17.68 3.82 -14.81
CA GLU A 257 -18.90 4.65 -14.85
C GLU A 257 -19.70 4.48 -16.14
N ASN A 258 -19.08 4.09 -17.24
CA ASN A 258 -19.79 3.82 -18.50
C ASN A 258 -20.56 2.52 -18.43
N THR A 259 -19.93 1.45 -17.92
CA THR A 259 -20.57 0.13 -17.80
C THR A 259 -21.80 0.15 -16.88
N CYS A 260 -21.85 1.03 -15.89
CA CYS A 260 -22.97 1.14 -14.95
C CYS A 260 -24.14 1.99 -15.46
N ASN A 261 -23.97 2.78 -16.53
CA ASN A 261 -25.01 3.68 -17.07
C ASN A 261 -25.72 3.11 -18.31
N GLU A 262 -25.32 1.94 -18.81
CA GLU A 262 -25.93 1.29 -19.98
C GLU A 262 -27.08 0.36 -19.56
N ASN A 263 -28.29 0.92 -19.46
CA ASN A 263 -29.48 0.20 -19.90
C ASN A 263 -29.71 0.57 -21.37
N ILE A 264 -29.91 -0.46 -22.22
CA ILE A 264 -30.38 -0.45 -23.62
C ILE A 264 -29.30 -0.86 -24.63
N ASP A 265 -29.65 -1.92 -25.36
CA ASP A 265 -28.98 -2.53 -26.50
C ASP A 265 -28.51 -1.51 -27.54
N GLN A 266 -27.21 -1.19 -27.56
CA GLN A 266 -26.45 -0.89 -28.78
C GLN A 266 -24.94 -0.82 -28.50
N VAL A 267 -24.23 -1.78 -29.07
CA VAL A 267 -22.77 -1.88 -29.00
C VAL A 267 -22.17 -0.85 -29.96
N ASP A 268 -21.96 0.37 -29.47
CA ASP A 268 -20.93 1.25 -29.99
C ASP A 268 -19.96 1.56 -28.86
N LYS A 269 -18.74 1.02 -28.97
CA LYS A 269 -17.60 1.22 -28.07
C LYS A 269 -17.03 2.65 -28.16
N GLU A 270 -17.87 3.68 -28.16
CA GLU A 270 -17.40 5.05 -28.12
C GLU A 270 -16.84 5.35 -26.72
N LYS A 271 -15.68 6.02 -26.68
CA LYS A 271 -15.11 6.52 -25.43
C LYS A 271 -16.07 7.53 -24.80
N PRO A 272 -16.09 7.63 -23.46
CA PRO A 272 -17.00 8.54 -22.78
C PRO A 272 -16.86 9.98 -23.30
N LYS A 273 -18.00 10.59 -23.64
CA LYS A 273 -18.10 12.02 -23.97
C LYS A 273 -18.11 12.85 -22.68
N MET A 274 -17.10 12.68 -21.84
CA MET A 274 -16.91 13.50 -20.65
C MET A 274 -15.75 14.47 -20.87
N LYS A 275 -15.95 15.72 -20.44
CA LYS A 275 -14.94 16.77 -20.48
C LYS A 275 -14.26 16.89 -19.12
N PHE A 276 -12.93 16.83 -19.07
CA PHE A 276 -12.18 17.06 -17.83
C PHE A 276 -11.51 18.44 -17.77
N LEU A 277 -11.27 18.92 -16.56
CA LEU A 277 -10.47 20.10 -16.24
C LEU A 277 -9.45 19.73 -15.16
N ASP A 278 -8.15 19.92 -15.42
CA ASP A 278 -7.08 19.78 -14.42
C ASP A 278 -6.66 21.15 -13.89
N LEU A 279 -6.97 21.44 -12.62
CA LEU A 279 -6.69 22.71 -11.97
C LEU A 279 -5.33 22.67 -11.26
N GLY A 280 -4.46 23.63 -11.58
CA GLY A 280 -3.07 23.60 -11.13
C GLY A 280 -2.28 22.49 -11.83
N CYS A 281 -2.45 22.36 -13.16
CA CYS A 281 -1.94 21.23 -13.93
C CYS A 281 -0.40 21.15 -14.00
N GLY A 282 0.33 22.15 -13.51
CA GLY A 282 1.78 22.14 -13.37
C GLY A 282 2.48 21.86 -14.70
N ASN A 283 3.22 20.75 -14.76
CA ASN A 283 3.97 20.34 -15.95
C ASN A 283 3.05 19.95 -17.15
N GLY A 284 1.74 19.79 -16.96
CA GLY A 284 0.77 19.48 -18.01
C GLY A 284 0.79 18.03 -18.52
N LEU A 285 1.59 17.14 -17.92
CA LEU A 285 1.79 15.78 -18.40
C LEU A 285 0.52 14.92 -18.28
N LEU A 286 -0.23 15.06 -17.18
CA LEU A 286 -1.49 14.34 -17.00
C LEU A 286 -2.47 14.67 -18.13
N VAL A 287 -2.65 15.97 -18.42
CA VAL A 287 -3.48 16.48 -19.52
C VAL A 287 -3.02 15.93 -20.87
N TYR A 288 -1.71 15.95 -21.14
CA TYR A 288 -1.11 15.37 -22.34
C TYR A 288 -1.46 13.89 -22.50
N ILE A 289 -1.34 13.09 -21.45
CA ILE A 289 -1.65 11.65 -21.52
C ILE A 289 -3.14 11.45 -21.82
N LEU A 290 -4.02 12.13 -21.08
CA LEU A 290 -5.46 11.99 -21.21
C LEU A 290 -5.96 12.43 -22.60
N ASN A 291 -5.51 13.58 -23.12
CA ASN A 291 -5.87 14.02 -24.47
C ASN A 291 -5.38 13.05 -25.55
N ASN A 292 -4.16 12.51 -25.43
CA ASN A 292 -3.63 11.53 -26.39
C ASN A 292 -4.23 10.11 -26.24
N GLU A 293 -4.89 9.82 -25.13
CA GLU A 293 -5.76 8.66 -24.97
C GLU A 293 -7.20 8.95 -25.42
N GLY A 294 -7.49 10.14 -25.94
CA GLY A 294 -8.76 10.50 -26.58
C GLY A 294 -9.81 11.06 -25.64
N TYR A 295 -9.44 11.47 -24.42
CA TYR A 295 -10.33 12.18 -23.51
C TYR A 295 -10.31 13.68 -23.81
N THR A 296 -11.50 14.28 -23.91
CA THR A 296 -11.65 15.72 -24.11
C THR A 296 -11.45 16.45 -22.79
N GLY A 297 -10.65 17.51 -22.77
CA GLY A 297 -10.40 18.27 -21.56
C GLY A 297 -9.14 19.13 -21.67
N TYR A 298 -8.89 19.93 -20.65
CA TYR A 298 -7.81 20.91 -20.63
C TYR A 298 -7.22 21.10 -19.24
N GLY A 299 -5.99 21.61 -19.18
CA GLY A 299 -5.33 22.00 -17.95
C GLY A 299 -5.21 23.51 -17.81
N VAL A 300 -5.32 23.99 -16.58
CA VAL A 300 -5.08 25.40 -16.24
C VAL A 300 -4.00 25.48 -15.17
N ASP A 301 -3.01 26.33 -15.39
CA ASP A 301 -2.00 26.70 -14.39
C ASP A 301 -1.72 28.20 -14.47
N GLN A 302 -1.37 28.82 -13.35
CA GLN A 302 -1.04 30.25 -13.28
C GLN A 302 0.24 30.60 -14.04
N SER A 303 1.10 29.62 -14.33
CA SER A 303 2.36 29.86 -15.02
C SER A 303 2.66 28.74 -16.02
N PRO A 304 3.09 29.08 -17.25
CA PRO A 304 3.47 28.07 -18.22
C PRO A 304 4.78 27.41 -17.75
N ARG A 305 4.89 26.10 -17.95
CA ARG A 305 6.13 25.36 -17.67
C ARG A 305 6.94 25.17 -18.95
N GLU A 306 8.27 25.11 -18.81
CA GLU A 306 9.14 24.87 -19.96
C GLU A 306 8.82 23.53 -20.63
N PHE A 307 8.43 22.53 -19.86
CA PHE A 307 8.02 21.23 -20.39
C PHE A 307 6.82 21.30 -21.35
N TRP A 308 5.94 22.30 -21.24
CA TRP A 308 4.79 22.45 -22.14
C TRP A 308 5.20 22.55 -23.61
N LYS A 309 6.36 23.13 -23.90
CA LYS A 309 6.90 23.27 -25.27
C LYS A 309 7.21 21.92 -25.92
N THR A 310 7.40 20.88 -25.12
CA THR A 310 7.66 19.51 -25.58
C THR A 310 6.37 18.72 -25.82
N LEU A 311 5.25 19.21 -25.27
CA LEU A 311 3.94 18.57 -25.37
C LEU A 311 3.30 18.95 -26.73
N GLY A 312 2.71 17.96 -27.38
CA GLY A 312 2.18 18.12 -28.74
C GLY A 312 0.94 19.03 -28.79
N LYS A 313 0.63 19.54 -29.98
CA LYS A 313 -0.51 20.46 -30.25
C LYS A 313 -1.89 19.94 -29.82
N ASN A 314 -2.03 18.64 -29.59
CA ASN A 314 -3.26 18.01 -29.12
C ASN A 314 -3.50 18.22 -27.62
N THR A 315 -2.59 18.90 -26.92
CA THR A 315 -2.68 19.15 -25.47
C THR A 315 -3.22 20.55 -25.24
N ASP A 316 -4.38 20.67 -24.61
CA ASP A 316 -4.97 21.97 -24.25
C ASP A 316 -4.47 22.40 -22.87
N LEU A 317 -3.46 23.26 -22.85
CA LEU A 317 -2.87 23.84 -21.64
C LEU A 317 -3.02 25.36 -21.68
N ARG A 318 -3.57 25.91 -20.60
CA ARG A 318 -3.93 27.32 -20.51
C ARG A 318 -3.20 27.98 -19.36
N CYS A 319 -2.51 29.07 -19.67
CA CYS A 319 -1.87 29.91 -18.67
C CYS A 319 -2.87 30.98 -18.23
N GLU A 320 -3.59 30.72 -17.14
CA GLU A 320 -4.62 31.62 -16.62
C GLU A 320 -4.50 31.71 -15.10
N THR A 321 -4.70 32.90 -14.53
CA THR A 321 -4.77 33.05 -13.09
C THR A 321 -6.04 32.40 -12.56
N ILE A 322 -5.87 31.39 -11.72
CA ILE A 322 -6.99 30.70 -11.09
C ILE A 322 -7.45 31.55 -9.91
N GLN A 323 -8.67 32.08 -9.99
CA GLN A 323 -9.39 32.70 -8.88
C GLN A 323 -10.45 31.70 -8.40
N PRO A 324 -10.14 30.80 -7.45
CA PRO A 324 -11.02 29.68 -7.12
C PRO A 324 -12.40 30.13 -6.64
N PHE A 325 -12.44 31.31 -6.02
CA PHE A 325 -13.66 31.92 -5.52
C PHE A 325 -14.65 32.31 -6.63
N GLU A 326 -14.18 32.62 -7.82
CA GLU A 326 -15.00 33.10 -8.94
C GLU A 326 -15.15 32.05 -10.05
N LEU A 327 -14.43 30.93 -9.93
CA LEU A 327 -14.36 29.91 -10.96
C LEU A 327 -15.64 29.07 -11.02
N GLU A 328 -16.30 29.09 -12.17
CA GLU A 328 -17.29 28.09 -12.59
C GLU A 328 -16.69 27.24 -13.72
N ALA A 329 -16.48 25.96 -13.45
CA ALA A 329 -15.78 25.04 -14.35
C ALA A 329 -16.71 24.47 -15.43
N ASP A 330 -16.36 24.70 -16.69
CA ASP A 330 -16.99 24.07 -17.85
C ASP A 330 -16.37 22.69 -18.16
N ALA A 331 -16.58 21.75 -17.23
CA ALA A 331 -16.16 20.35 -17.32
C ALA A 331 -17.10 19.43 -16.53
N ASP A 332 -17.15 18.15 -16.89
CA ASP A 332 -17.88 17.10 -16.16
C ASP A 332 -17.07 16.55 -14.98
N TRP A 333 -15.74 16.56 -15.14
CA TRP A 333 -14.78 16.11 -14.15
C TRP A 333 -13.73 17.18 -13.86
N ILE A 334 -13.51 17.47 -12.59
CA ILE A 334 -12.44 18.34 -12.12
C ILE A 334 -11.34 17.49 -11.47
N ILE A 335 -10.09 17.75 -11.82
CA ILE A 335 -8.93 17.06 -11.28
C ILE A 335 -8.09 18.08 -10.53
N GLY A 336 -7.65 17.70 -9.33
CA GLY A 336 -6.63 18.42 -8.57
C GLY A 336 -5.47 17.49 -8.26
N ASN A 337 -4.58 17.28 -9.22
CA ASN A 337 -3.41 16.42 -9.04
C ASN A 337 -2.30 17.18 -8.29
N HIS A 338 -2.19 16.95 -6.97
CA HIS A 338 -1.21 17.65 -6.13
C HIS A 338 -1.26 19.18 -6.31
N ALA A 339 -2.46 19.74 -6.41
CA ALA A 339 -2.71 21.13 -6.83
C ALA A 339 -2.42 22.19 -5.75
N ASP A 340 -1.40 21.98 -4.91
CA ASP A 340 -0.90 22.89 -3.87
C ASP A 340 -1.99 23.64 -3.07
N GLU A 341 -2.08 24.96 -3.16
CA GLU A 341 -3.08 25.78 -2.44
C GLU A 341 -4.51 25.55 -2.93
N LEU A 342 -4.70 24.97 -4.12
CA LEU A 342 -6.03 24.72 -4.70
C LEU A 342 -6.69 23.46 -4.17
N VAL A 343 -5.95 22.56 -3.51
CA VAL A 343 -6.48 21.29 -2.97
C VAL A 343 -7.80 21.47 -2.19
N PRO A 344 -7.88 22.35 -1.17
CA PRO A 344 -9.13 22.56 -0.43
C PRO A 344 -10.22 23.27 -1.26
N TRP A 345 -9.86 23.94 -2.35
CA TRP A 345 -10.80 24.63 -3.24
C TRP A 345 -11.47 23.71 -4.25
N ILE A 346 -10.85 22.59 -4.63
CA ILE A 346 -11.41 21.66 -5.63
C ILE A 346 -12.86 21.27 -5.31
N PRO A 347 -13.21 20.82 -4.08
CA PRO A 347 -14.60 20.47 -3.75
C PRO A 347 -15.57 21.64 -3.87
N LEU A 348 -15.17 22.86 -3.47
CA LEU A 348 -16.02 24.05 -3.56
C LEU A 348 -16.28 24.45 -5.02
N VAL A 349 -15.24 24.46 -5.85
CA VAL A 349 -15.36 24.76 -7.28
C VAL A 349 -16.28 23.73 -7.95
N SER A 350 -16.12 22.44 -7.61
CA SER A 350 -16.99 21.38 -8.13
C SER A 350 -18.45 21.57 -7.72
N ALA A 351 -18.73 21.87 -6.45
CA ALA A 351 -20.09 22.12 -5.95
C ALA A 351 -20.74 23.30 -6.67
N ARG A 352 -20.02 24.43 -6.77
CA ARG A 352 -20.50 25.67 -7.40
C ARG A 352 -20.74 25.52 -8.89
N SER A 353 -19.97 24.67 -9.55
CA SER A 353 -20.09 24.40 -10.99
C SER A 353 -21.26 23.46 -11.32
N GLY A 354 -22.30 23.40 -10.49
CA GLY A 354 -23.44 22.49 -10.67
C GLY A 354 -23.11 21.06 -10.26
N PHE A 355 -22.45 20.91 -9.11
CA PHE A 355 -22.15 19.61 -8.49
C PHE A 355 -21.35 18.66 -9.40
N LYS A 356 -20.28 19.18 -10.01
CA LYS A 356 -19.40 18.40 -10.90
C LYS A 356 -18.70 17.28 -10.15
N LYS A 357 -18.32 16.23 -10.87
CA LYS A 357 -17.50 15.16 -10.29
C LYS A 357 -16.07 15.63 -10.14
N PHE A 358 -15.35 15.12 -9.16
CA PHE A 358 -13.92 15.43 -9.04
C PHE A 358 -13.10 14.34 -8.41
N ALA A 359 -11.80 14.38 -8.70
CA ALA A 359 -10.75 13.66 -8.00
C ALA A 359 -9.67 14.64 -7.55
N VAL A 360 -9.37 14.68 -6.26
CA VAL A 360 -8.32 15.52 -5.68
C VAL A 360 -7.29 14.65 -4.97
N ILE A 361 -6.00 14.94 -5.20
CA ILE A 361 -4.86 14.27 -4.58
C ILE A 361 -4.16 15.28 -3.68
N PRO A 362 -4.42 15.27 -2.36
CA PRO A 362 -3.84 16.26 -1.45
C PRO A 362 -2.31 16.12 -1.33
N CYS A 363 -1.58 17.24 -1.34
CA CYS A 363 -0.11 17.26 -1.32
C CYS A 363 0.47 18.11 -0.17
N CYS A 364 0.11 19.39 -0.15
CA CYS A 364 0.57 20.43 0.75
C CYS A 364 -0.55 20.82 1.71
N PHE A 365 -0.20 21.20 2.94
CA PHE A 365 -1.17 21.44 4.02
C PHE A 365 -1.68 22.87 3.98
N HIS A 366 -2.40 23.25 2.94
CA HIS A 366 -2.97 24.59 2.82
C HIS A 366 -4.43 24.62 3.33
N ASP A 367 -4.83 25.72 3.94
CA ASP A 367 -6.25 26.02 4.16
C ASP A 367 -6.85 26.80 2.98
N LEU A 368 -8.14 27.15 3.07
CA LEU A 368 -8.84 27.92 2.04
C LEU A 368 -8.25 29.33 1.86
N ALA A 369 -7.59 29.90 2.87
CA ALA A 369 -6.89 31.17 2.76
C ALA A 369 -5.49 31.03 2.11
N GLY A 370 -5.09 29.82 1.69
CA GLY A 370 -3.78 29.53 1.11
C GLY A 370 -2.65 29.49 2.16
N ARG A 371 -2.98 29.51 3.46
CA ARG A 371 -1.97 29.48 4.53
C ARG A 371 -1.55 28.04 4.80
N VAL A 372 -0.27 27.83 5.08
CA VAL A 372 0.22 26.52 5.53
C VAL A 372 -0.26 26.25 6.95
N ILE A 373 -1.05 25.20 7.14
CA ILE A 373 -1.57 24.74 8.42
C ILE A 373 -0.81 23.51 8.93
N ASN A 374 -0.89 23.29 10.24
CA ASN A 374 -0.42 22.07 10.88
C ASN A 374 -1.63 21.23 11.32
N PRO A 375 -2.00 20.18 10.56
CA PRO A 375 -3.19 19.38 10.84
C PRO A 375 -3.18 18.79 12.26
N LYS A 376 -4.34 18.85 12.95
CA LYS A 376 -4.50 18.25 14.27
C LYS A 376 -4.60 16.72 14.13
N VAL A 377 -3.56 16.02 14.57
CA VAL A 377 -3.42 14.57 14.37
C VAL A 377 -4.02 13.80 15.56
N ARG A 378 -4.91 12.83 15.28
CA ARG A 378 -5.41 11.89 16.29
C ARG A 378 -4.38 10.78 16.56
N LYS A 379 -4.47 10.13 17.73
CA LYS A 379 -3.55 9.04 18.06
C LYS A 379 -3.61 7.91 17.01
N GLY A 380 -2.48 7.58 16.39
CA GLY A 380 -2.38 6.56 15.34
C GLY A 380 -2.57 7.07 13.91
N GLU A 381 -2.91 8.34 13.73
CA GLU A 381 -3.08 9.00 12.44
C GLU A 381 -1.76 9.67 12.00
N SER A 382 -1.55 9.84 10.69
CA SER A 382 -0.44 10.64 10.17
C SER A 382 -0.90 12.08 9.90
N LYS A 383 0.03 13.05 9.89
CA LYS A 383 -0.28 14.43 9.44
C LYS A 383 -0.95 14.45 8.07
N TYR A 384 -0.52 13.57 7.17
CA TYR A 384 -1.12 13.44 5.85
C TYR A 384 -2.57 12.95 5.92
N GLY A 385 -2.84 11.88 6.67
CA GLY A 385 -4.18 11.36 6.86
C GLY A 385 -5.12 12.38 7.50
N SER A 386 -4.62 13.11 8.49
CA SER A 386 -5.34 14.22 9.13
C SER A 386 -5.70 15.33 8.14
N TYR A 387 -4.78 15.68 7.23
CA TYR A 387 -5.07 16.64 6.17
C TYR A 387 -6.07 16.12 5.13
N CYS A 388 -5.98 14.85 4.72
CA CYS A 388 -7.00 14.25 3.85
C CYS A 388 -8.39 14.27 4.52
N ASN A 389 -8.45 14.07 5.83
CA ASN A 389 -9.70 14.16 6.59
C ASN A 389 -10.22 15.60 6.67
N PHE A 390 -9.33 16.60 6.77
CA PHE A 390 -9.71 18.01 6.67
C PHE A 390 -10.35 18.33 5.31
N VAL A 391 -9.71 17.92 4.20
CA VAL A 391 -10.29 18.09 2.85
C VAL A 391 -11.60 17.31 2.72
N GLY A 392 -11.67 16.10 3.28
CA GLY A 392 -12.91 15.30 3.34
C GLY A 392 -14.05 16.02 4.07
N GLY A 393 -13.77 16.71 5.18
CA GLY A 393 -14.76 17.53 5.87
C GLY A 393 -15.31 18.66 5.00
N ILE A 394 -14.45 19.33 4.22
CA ILE A 394 -14.88 20.34 3.24
C ILE A 394 -15.79 19.71 2.17
N MET A 395 -15.46 18.50 1.69
CA MET A 395 -16.30 17.78 0.73
C MET A 395 -17.68 17.44 1.29
N GLU A 396 -17.75 16.98 2.55
CA GLU A 396 -19.00 16.67 3.25
C GLU A 396 -19.84 17.93 3.44
N GLU A 397 -19.22 19.04 3.85
CA GLU A 397 -19.88 20.34 3.93
C GLU A 397 -20.44 20.72 2.57
N CYS A 398 -19.67 20.59 1.49
CA CYS A 398 -20.12 20.82 0.11
C CYS A 398 -21.21 19.84 -0.38
N GLY A 399 -21.65 18.87 0.42
CA GLY A 399 -22.72 17.94 0.09
C GLY A 399 -22.29 16.68 -0.65
N TYR A 400 -20.99 16.38 -0.74
CA TYR A 400 -20.48 15.18 -1.39
C TYR A 400 -20.37 14.00 -0.43
N VAL A 401 -20.65 12.80 -0.92
CA VAL A 401 -20.18 11.57 -0.29
C VAL A 401 -18.69 11.40 -0.56
N VAL A 402 -17.88 11.37 0.50
CA VAL A 402 -16.41 11.20 0.40
C VAL A 402 -16.07 9.76 0.07
N GLU A 403 -15.57 9.55 -1.14
CA GLU A 403 -14.91 8.30 -1.53
C GLU A 403 -13.38 8.48 -1.46
N ARG A 404 -12.68 7.41 -1.11
CA ARG A 404 -11.23 7.44 -0.89
C ARG A 404 -10.58 6.18 -1.46
N ASP A 405 -9.46 6.35 -2.16
CA ASP A 405 -8.61 5.24 -2.60
C ASP A 405 -7.11 5.54 -2.37
N PHE A 406 -6.28 4.51 -2.39
CA PHE A 406 -4.83 4.63 -2.34
C PHE A 406 -4.22 4.35 -3.72
N LEU A 407 -3.56 5.36 -4.29
CA LEU A 407 -2.91 5.31 -5.58
C LEU A 407 -1.60 4.51 -5.53
N ARG A 408 -1.29 3.84 -6.65
CA ARG A 408 -0.03 3.09 -6.87
C ARG A 408 1.03 3.97 -7.51
N ILE A 409 1.33 5.10 -6.87
CA ILE A 409 2.30 6.11 -7.32
C ILE A 409 3.58 6.08 -6.46
N PRO A 410 4.74 6.53 -6.98
CA PRO A 410 6.00 6.61 -6.22
C PRO A 410 6.05 7.82 -5.26
N SER A 411 4.99 8.03 -4.48
CA SER A 411 4.82 9.15 -3.54
C SER A 411 4.20 8.68 -2.23
N THR A 412 4.55 9.36 -1.13
CA THR A 412 3.88 9.18 0.17
C THR A 412 2.55 9.95 0.25
N ARG A 413 2.30 10.82 -0.73
CA ARG A 413 1.05 11.59 -0.92
C ARG A 413 0.12 10.87 -1.90
N ASN A 414 -0.22 9.63 -1.58
CA ASN A 414 -0.89 8.73 -2.51
C ASN A 414 -2.37 8.49 -2.22
N ILE A 415 -3.05 9.39 -1.53
CA ILE A 415 -4.49 9.29 -1.29
C ILE A 415 -5.21 10.14 -2.32
N VAL A 416 -6.18 9.55 -3.03
CA VAL A 416 -7.15 10.30 -3.83
C VAL A 416 -8.47 10.36 -3.08
N LEU A 417 -9.07 11.55 -3.04
CA LEU A 417 -10.44 11.77 -2.58
C LEU A 417 -11.31 12.05 -3.79
N VAL A 418 -12.49 11.44 -3.82
CA VAL A 418 -13.40 11.48 -4.98
C VAL A 418 -14.77 11.96 -4.51
N GLY A 419 -15.28 13.00 -5.15
CA GLY A 419 -16.65 13.46 -4.98
C GLY A 419 -17.42 13.24 -6.27
N ARG A 420 -18.36 12.28 -6.27
CA ARG A 420 -19.17 11.95 -7.46
C ARG A 420 -20.63 11.61 -7.16
N ARG A 421 -21.02 11.64 -5.89
CA ARG A 421 -22.38 11.38 -5.40
C ARG A 421 -22.76 12.46 -4.39
N GLU A 422 -24.00 12.92 -4.50
CA GLU A 422 -24.64 13.81 -3.53
C GLU A 422 -24.97 13.04 -2.25
N SER A 423 -24.88 13.71 -1.10
CA SER A 423 -25.23 13.16 0.21
C SER A 423 -26.71 13.33 0.59
N PHE A 424 -27.52 14.00 -0.24
CA PHE A 424 -28.92 14.34 0.03
C PHE A 424 -29.91 13.69 -0.97
N ASP A 425 -31.15 13.46 -0.52
CA ASP A 425 -32.26 13.01 -1.38
C ASP A 425 -32.88 14.19 -2.16
N LYS A 426 -33.23 13.97 -3.43
CA LYS A 426 -33.61 14.99 -4.43
C LYS A 426 -34.82 15.91 -4.11
N GLY A 427 -35.44 15.80 -2.93
CA GLY A 427 -36.68 16.49 -2.55
C GLY A 427 -36.53 17.90 -1.96
N ASP A 428 -35.38 18.24 -1.35
CA ASP A 428 -35.18 19.50 -0.60
C ASP A 428 -34.43 20.60 -1.41
N ASN A 429 -34.25 20.37 -2.71
CA ASN A 429 -33.10 20.83 -3.49
C ASN A 429 -33.08 22.29 -3.99
N ALA A 430 -34.13 23.10 -3.86
CA ALA A 430 -34.11 24.47 -4.40
C ALA A 430 -33.71 25.54 -3.37
N LEU A 431 -34.09 25.34 -2.10
CA LEU A 431 -33.89 26.32 -1.02
C LEU A 431 -32.55 26.14 -0.30
N LEU A 432 -32.08 24.89 -0.15
CA LEU A 432 -30.76 24.60 0.42
C LEU A 432 -29.64 25.02 -0.52
N PHE A 433 -29.74 24.78 -1.83
CA PHE A 433 -28.70 25.18 -2.80
C PHE A 433 -28.56 26.70 -2.95
N THR A 434 -29.66 27.44 -2.78
CA THR A 434 -29.63 28.92 -2.74
C THR A 434 -29.08 29.45 -1.42
N SER A 435 -29.34 28.80 -0.28
CA SER A 435 -28.64 29.12 0.99
C SER A 435 -27.16 28.72 0.95
N PHE A 436 -26.82 27.61 0.30
CA PHE A 436 -25.45 27.12 0.18
C PHE A 436 -24.56 28.03 -0.66
N LYS A 437 -25.11 28.64 -1.72
CA LYS A 437 -24.45 29.71 -2.48
C LYS A 437 -24.11 30.92 -1.60
N SER A 438 -24.92 31.24 -0.58
CA SER A 438 -24.62 32.27 0.42
C SER A 438 -23.69 31.79 1.55
N ASP A 439 -23.78 30.53 1.97
CA ASP A 439 -23.00 29.97 3.09
C ASP A 439 -21.57 29.60 2.71
N CYS A 440 -21.28 29.30 1.43
CA CYS A 440 -19.90 29.15 0.95
C CYS A 440 -19.06 30.44 1.11
N PHE A 441 -19.70 31.62 1.14
CA PHE A 441 -19.02 32.86 1.52
C PHE A 441 -18.72 32.89 3.03
N ALA A 442 -19.63 32.37 3.86
CA ALA A 442 -19.46 32.31 5.31
C ALA A 442 -18.39 31.28 5.74
N LEU A 443 -18.20 30.18 5.01
CA LEU A 443 -17.12 29.20 5.26
C LEU A 443 -15.73 29.85 5.16
N TYR A 444 -15.53 30.79 4.24
CA TYR A 444 -14.29 31.59 4.20
C TYR A 444 -14.19 32.52 5.42
N ASP A 445 -15.30 33.10 5.89
CA ASP A 445 -15.30 33.95 7.09
C ASP A 445 -15.16 33.14 8.40
N THR A 446 -15.32 31.81 8.37
CA THR A 446 -15.16 30.93 9.54
C THR A 446 -13.75 30.34 9.70
N TYR A 447 -12.89 30.40 8.66
CA TYR A 447 -11.51 29.90 8.65
C TYR A 447 -10.50 31.02 8.42
#